data_AF-A0A7R9M9V1-F1
#
_entry.id   AF-A0A7R9M9V1-F1
#
_cell.length_a   1.000
_cell.length_b   1.000
_cell.length_c   1.000
_cell.angle_alpha   90.00
_cell.angle_beta   90.00
_cell.angle_gamma   90.00
#
_symmetry.space_group_name_H-M   'P 1'
#
loop_
_entity.id
_entity.type
_entity.pdbx_description
1 polymer ?
#
loop_
_entity_poly.entity_id
_entity_poly.type
_entity_poly.pdbx_seq_one_letter_code
_entity_poly.pdbx_strand_id
1 'polypeptide(L)'
;MITGDETISSGDIYVNGCNVKSSIQEVQRQIGYCPQFDGLLEQLTGRETLILFCRLRGIKEFDIERHIQEISKLLYFDMHLNKLVKNYSGGTKRKLSTAVALLGNPSVSFLDEPTTGVDPVARRCLWDALTKKLSEGRSIVLT
;
A
#
# COMPACT_ATOMS: atom_id res chain seq x y z
N MET A 1 0.94 1.57 -16.82
CA MET A 1 0.70 2.92 -17.38
C MET A 1 0.56 3.97 -16.27
N ILE A 2 -0.45 3.91 -15.41
CA ILE A 2 -0.66 4.93 -14.36
C ILE A 2 0.47 4.94 -13.31
N THR A 3 0.97 3.76 -12.93
CA THR A 3 2.09 3.58 -11.99
C THR A 3 3.46 3.94 -12.57
N GLY A 4 3.56 4.09 -13.90
CA GLY A 4 4.81 4.33 -14.62
C GLY A 4 5.50 3.07 -15.17
N ASP A 5 4.98 1.86 -14.91
CA ASP A 5 5.62 0.60 -15.34
C ASP A 5 5.52 0.32 -16.86
N GLU A 6 4.58 0.98 -17.54
CA GLU A 6 4.34 0.83 -18.98
C GLU A 6 4.14 2.20 -19.62
N THR A 7 4.61 2.36 -20.86
CA THR A 7 4.44 3.61 -21.61
C THR A 7 2.98 3.82 -22.04
N ILE A 8 2.53 5.08 -22.07
CA ILE A 8 1.17 5.43 -22.49
C ILE A 8 1.09 5.40 -24.01
N SER A 9 0.30 4.49 -24.58
CA SER A 9 0.16 4.36 -26.04
C SER A 9 -0.51 5.58 -26.69
N SER A 10 -1.58 6.11 -26.10
CA SER A 10 -2.26 7.34 -26.54
C SER A 10 -3.15 7.90 -25.41
N GLY A 11 -3.65 9.13 -25.56
CA GLY A 11 -4.46 9.79 -24.52
C GLY A 11 -3.65 10.31 -23.34
N ASP A 12 -4.31 10.92 -22.36
CA ASP A 12 -3.66 11.54 -21.20
C ASP A 12 -4.27 11.06 -19.89
N ILE A 13 -3.43 10.97 -18.85
CA ILE A 13 -3.83 10.53 -17.51
C ILE A 13 -3.46 11.65 -16.53
N TYR A 14 -4.41 12.04 -15.69
CA TYR A 14 -4.24 13.08 -14.69
C TYR A 14 -4.52 12.53 -13.29
N VAL A 15 -3.61 12.77 -12.35
CA VAL A 15 -3.78 12.46 -10.92
C VAL A 15 -3.66 13.77 -10.16
N ASN A 16 -4.72 14.19 -9.46
CA ASN A 16 -4.84 15.51 -8.81
C ASN A 16 -4.40 16.69 -9.70
N GLY A 17 -4.75 16.64 -11.00
CA GLY A 17 -4.37 17.65 -11.97
C GLY A 17 -2.96 17.53 -12.54
N CYS A 18 -2.12 16.63 -12.04
CA CYS A 18 -0.79 16.35 -12.60
C CYS A 18 -0.86 15.34 -13.75
N ASN A 19 -0.36 15.71 -14.94
CA ASN A 19 -0.30 14.80 -16.08
C ASN A 19 0.86 13.80 -15.92
N VAL A 20 0.55 12.50 -15.98
CA VAL A 20 1.49 11.38 -15.81
C VAL A 20 2.68 11.44 -16.77
N LYS A 21 2.48 11.85 -18.03
CA LYS A 21 3.56 11.95 -19.04
C LYS A 21 4.59 13.01 -18.68
N SER A 22 4.12 14.16 -18.19
CA SER A 22 4.97 15.33 -17.92
C SER A 22 5.58 15.32 -16.52
N SER A 23 4.91 14.70 -15.55
CA SER A 23 5.17 14.88 -14.12
C SER A 23 5.09 13.55 -13.35
N ILE A 24 5.66 12.47 -13.90
CA ILE A 24 5.56 11.12 -13.33
C ILE A 24 6.04 11.04 -11.87
N GLN A 25 7.12 11.74 -11.53
CA GLN A 25 7.68 11.72 -10.17
C GLN A 25 6.71 12.32 -9.13
N GLU A 26 6.00 13.38 -9.52
CA GLU A 26 5.01 14.01 -8.65
C GLU A 26 3.78 13.12 -8.50
N VAL A 27 3.33 12.49 -9.59
CA VAL A 27 2.25 11.49 -9.52
C VAL A 27 2.64 10.31 -8.61
N GLN A 28 3.85 9.77 -8.74
CA GLN A 28 4.34 8.63 -7.94
C GLN A 28 4.38 8.94 -6.43
N ARG A 29 4.62 10.19 -6.05
CA ARG A 29 4.55 10.63 -4.64
C ARG A 29 3.12 10.64 -4.10
N GLN A 30 2.14 10.81 -4.97
CA GLN A 30 0.73 10.97 -4.61
C GLN A 30 -0.06 9.66 -4.68
N ILE A 31 0.49 8.61 -5.29
CA ILE A 31 -0.18 7.31 -5.46
C ILE A 31 0.41 6.23 -4.54
N GLY A 32 -0.42 5.27 -4.16
CA GLY A 32 -0.03 3.99 -3.56
C GLY A 32 -0.34 2.84 -4.50
N TYR A 33 0.48 1.79 -4.53
CA TYR A 33 0.24 0.62 -5.37
C TYR A 33 0.53 -0.68 -4.62
N CYS A 34 -0.44 -1.59 -4.66
CA CYS A 34 -0.30 -2.98 -4.19
C CYS A 34 -0.45 -3.90 -5.42
N PRO A 35 0.62 -4.57 -5.88
CA PRO A 35 0.55 -5.51 -7.01
C PRO A 35 -0.19 -6.80 -6.64
N GLN A 36 -0.61 -7.56 -7.66
CA GLN A 36 -1.21 -8.89 -7.50
C GLN A 36 -0.25 -9.92 -6.88
N PHE A 37 1.06 -9.82 -7.16
CA PHE A 37 2.10 -10.72 -6.64
C PHE A 37 2.74 -10.16 -5.35
N ASP A 38 3.25 -11.06 -4.50
CA ASP A 38 3.96 -10.67 -3.27
C ASP A 38 5.40 -10.22 -3.58
N GLY A 39 5.60 -8.93 -3.84
CA GLY A 39 6.93 -8.31 -4.06
C GLY A 39 7.72 -7.99 -2.78
N LEU A 40 7.45 -8.68 -1.67
CA LEU A 40 7.98 -8.34 -0.35
C LEU A 40 9.38 -8.92 -0.10
N LEU A 41 10.20 -8.21 0.67
CA LEU A 41 11.53 -8.66 1.07
C LEU A 41 11.45 -9.71 2.19
N GLU A 42 11.62 -10.98 1.81
CA GLU A 42 11.39 -12.14 2.68
C GLU A 42 12.32 -12.21 3.91
N GLN A 43 13.50 -11.59 3.82
CA GLN A 43 14.53 -11.52 4.86
C GLN A 43 14.29 -10.42 5.89
N LEU A 44 13.36 -9.50 5.62
CA LEU A 44 12.95 -8.48 6.58
C LEU A 44 11.77 -8.96 7.42
N THR A 45 11.61 -8.36 8.59
CA THR A 45 10.37 -8.40 9.35
C THR A 45 9.33 -7.46 8.74
N GLY A 46 8.06 -7.65 9.09
CA GLY A 46 7.02 -6.70 8.68
C GLY A 46 7.31 -5.28 9.16
N ARG A 47 7.84 -5.13 10.38
CA ARG A 47 8.24 -3.84 10.93
C ARG A 47 9.36 -3.20 10.12
N GLU A 48 10.44 -3.92 9.84
CA GLU A 48 11.56 -3.40 9.03
C GLU A 48 11.12 -3.03 7.62
N THR A 49 10.25 -3.85 7.01
CA THR A 49 9.63 -3.55 5.71
C THR A 49 8.88 -2.22 5.76
N LEU A 50 8.01 -2.02 6.75
CA LEU A 50 7.26 -0.77 6.87
C LEU A 50 8.18 0.44 7.16
N ILE A 51 9.22 0.29 8.00
CA ILE A 51 10.21 1.34 8.24
C ILE A 51 10.90 1.74 6.94
N LEU A 52 11.34 0.75 6.14
CA LEU A 52 11.97 0.99 4.84
C LEU A 52 11.06 1.82 3.94
N PHE A 53 9.80 1.40 3.77
CA PHE A 53 8.86 2.12 2.92
C PHE A 53 8.46 3.48 3.48
N CYS A 54 8.33 3.65 4.80
CA CYS A 54 8.12 4.97 5.42
C CYS A 54 9.23 5.96 5.06
N ARG A 55 10.50 5.51 5.13
CA ARG A 55 11.66 6.33 4.77
C ARG A 55 11.69 6.67 3.28
N LEU A 56 11.40 5.70 2.41
CA LEU A 56 11.28 5.93 0.97
C LEU A 56 10.16 6.93 0.62
N ARG A 57 9.08 6.94 1.41
CA ARG A 57 7.97 7.89 1.30
C ARG A 57 8.24 9.25 1.93
N GLY A 58 9.39 9.45 2.58
CA GLY A 58 9.75 10.71 3.23
C GLY A 58 8.96 11.01 4.51
N ILE A 59 8.40 9.99 5.17
CA ILE A 59 7.76 10.16 6.48
C ILE A 59 8.84 10.50 7.51
N LYS A 60 8.59 11.51 8.35
CA LYS A 60 9.53 11.97 9.39
C LYS A 60 9.79 10.85 10.39
N GLU A 61 11.05 10.69 10.82
CA GLU A 61 11.47 9.56 11.67
C GLU A 61 10.64 9.42 12.96
N PHE A 62 10.29 10.54 13.60
CA PHE A 62 9.48 10.53 14.82
C PHE A 62 8.01 10.09 14.60
N ASP A 63 7.52 10.14 13.36
CA ASP A 63 6.17 9.73 12.98
C ASP A 63 6.09 8.27 12.51
N ILE A 64 7.22 7.63 12.20
CA ILE A 64 7.25 6.30 11.56
C ILE A 64 6.57 5.26 12.44
N GLU A 65 6.94 5.18 13.73
CA GLU A 65 6.41 4.17 14.63
C GLU A 65 4.88 4.29 14.80
N ARG A 66 4.38 5.54 14.86
CA ARG A 66 2.94 5.82 14.93
C ARG A 66 2.23 5.30 13.68
N HIS A 67 2.75 5.59 12.48
CA HIS A 67 2.17 5.11 11.23
C HIS A 67 2.16 3.58 11.15
N ILE A 68 3.25 2.93 11.59
CA ILE A 68 3.36 1.46 11.62
C ILE A 68 2.28 0.86 12.52
N GLN A 69 2.10 1.40 13.73
CA GLN A 69 1.09 0.90 14.66
C GLN A 69 -0.34 1.13 14.16
N GLU A 70 -0.61 2.30 13.56
CA GLU A 70 -1.92 2.62 12.99
C GLU A 70 -2.25 1.66 11.84
N ILE A 71 -1.33 1.48 10.89
CA ILE A 71 -1.59 0.65 9.71
C ILE A 71 -1.65 -0.84 10.04
N SER A 72 -0.83 -1.32 10.97
CA SER A 72 -0.81 -2.72 11.37
C SER A 72 -2.07 -3.12 12.13
N LYS A 73 -2.60 -2.22 12.96
CA LYS A 73 -3.89 -2.42 13.65
C LYS A 73 -5.04 -2.34 12.66
N LEU A 74 -5.01 -1.37 11.74
CA LEU A 74 -6.04 -1.20 10.71
C LEU A 74 -6.22 -2.47 9.87
N LEU A 75 -5.12 -3.15 9.53
CA LEU A 75 -5.12 -4.36 8.71
C LEU A 75 -5.02 -5.66 9.52
N TYR A 76 -5.12 -5.59 10.86
CA TYR A 76 -5.12 -6.75 11.76
C TYR A 76 -3.94 -7.70 11.52
N PHE A 77 -2.71 -7.18 11.57
CA PHE A 77 -1.48 -7.98 11.50
C PHE A 77 -0.37 -7.52 12.47
N ASP A 78 -0.70 -6.66 13.43
CA ASP A 78 0.23 -6.13 14.43
C ASP A 78 0.99 -7.24 15.20
N MET A 79 0.33 -8.35 15.51
CA MET A 79 0.94 -9.54 16.14
C MET A 79 2.02 -10.23 15.29
N HIS A 80 2.10 -9.91 13.99
CA HIS A 80 3.09 -10.47 13.07
C HIS A 80 4.28 -9.55 12.82
N LEU A 81 4.24 -8.27 13.25
CA LEU A 81 5.23 -7.25 12.87
C LEU A 81 6.69 -7.65 13.06
N ASN A 82 7.01 -8.39 14.13
CA ASN A 82 8.38 -8.78 14.46
C ASN A 82 8.77 -10.16 13.91
N LYS A 83 7.91 -10.78 13.09
CA LYS A 83 8.21 -12.05 12.39
C LYS A 83 8.78 -11.74 11.01
N LEU A 84 9.69 -12.58 10.53
CA LEU A 84 10.20 -12.53 9.17
C LEU A 84 9.07 -12.73 8.15
N VAL A 85 9.09 -11.96 7.07
CA VAL A 85 8.08 -12.01 6.01
C VAL A 85 8.01 -13.39 5.34
N LYS A 86 9.12 -14.11 5.22
CA LYS A 86 9.12 -15.50 4.71
C LYS A 86 8.20 -16.45 5.50
N ASN A 87 7.94 -16.15 6.76
CA ASN A 87 7.10 -16.96 7.66
C ASN A 87 5.64 -16.49 7.68
N TYR A 88 5.26 -15.51 6.86
CA TYR A 88 3.89 -15.04 6.77
C TYR A 88 3.06 -16.00 5.93
N SER A 89 1.79 -16.18 6.31
CA SER A 89 0.80 -16.76 5.40
C SER A 89 0.57 -15.82 4.22
N GLY A 90 0.05 -16.33 3.10
CA GLY A 90 -0.29 -15.49 1.94
C GLY A 90 -1.22 -14.33 2.31
N GLY A 91 -2.20 -14.55 3.19
CA GLY A 91 -3.07 -13.49 3.70
C GLY A 91 -2.32 -12.40 4.47
N THR A 92 -1.33 -12.77 5.30
CA THR A 92 -0.51 -11.78 6.03
C THR A 92 0.46 -11.06 5.11
N LYS A 93 1.03 -11.73 4.09
CA LYS A 93 1.81 -11.08 3.03
C LYS A 93 0.96 -10.04 2.28
N ARG A 94 -0.28 -10.40 1.92
CA ARG A 94 -1.23 -9.47 1.28
C ARG A 94 -1.57 -8.26 2.16
N LYS A 95 -1.79 -8.47 3.46
CA LYS A 95 -1.99 -7.38 4.44
C LYS A 95 -0.78 -6.45 4.50
N LEU A 96 0.44 -7.00 4.53
CA LEU A 96 1.67 -6.18 4.53
C LEU A 96 1.83 -5.41 3.21
N SER A 97 1.58 -6.03 2.06
CA SER A 97 1.62 -5.37 0.75
C SER A 97 0.59 -4.21 0.67
N THR A 98 -0.62 -4.45 1.16
CA THR A 98 -1.65 -3.40 1.27
C THR A 98 -1.19 -2.28 2.21
N ALA A 99 -0.59 -2.62 3.35
CA ALA A 99 -0.07 -1.64 4.30
C ALA A 99 0.95 -0.72 3.62
N VAL A 100 1.88 -1.29 2.87
CA VAL A 100 2.89 -0.54 2.09
C VAL A 100 2.24 0.41 1.09
N ALA A 101 1.21 -0.03 0.37
CA ALA A 101 0.50 0.83 -0.57
C ALA A 101 -0.18 2.02 0.12
N LEU A 102 -0.70 1.83 1.33
CA LEU A 102 -1.39 2.87 2.11
C LEU A 102 -0.44 3.77 2.92
N LEU A 103 0.86 3.44 3.02
CA LEU A 103 1.83 4.26 3.73
C LEU A 103 2.03 5.63 3.08
N GLY A 104 2.19 6.65 3.93
CA GLY A 104 2.32 8.04 3.50
C GLY A 104 1.00 8.71 3.15
N ASN A 105 -0.12 8.02 3.36
CA ASN A 105 -1.47 8.52 3.09
C ASN A 105 -1.61 9.09 1.67
N PRO A 106 -1.37 8.26 0.63
CA PRO A 106 -1.48 8.70 -0.76
C PRO A 106 -2.89 9.20 -1.06
N SER A 107 -3.02 10.08 -2.04
CA SER A 107 -4.31 10.59 -2.51
C SER A 107 -5.14 9.51 -3.21
N VAL A 108 -4.48 8.64 -3.98
CA VAL A 108 -5.07 7.54 -4.73
C VAL A 108 -4.29 6.26 -4.44
N SER A 109 -4.98 5.18 -4.10
CA SER A 109 -4.36 3.86 -3.94
C SER A 109 -4.90 2.89 -4.99
N PHE A 110 -4.01 2.23 -5.73
CA PHE A 110 -4.32 1.17 -6.68
C PHE A 110 -4.04 -0.16 -6.01
N LEU A 111 -5.05 -1.01 -5.89
CA LEU A 111 -4.92 -2.33 -5.28
C LEU A 111 -5.34 -3.38 -6.31
N ASP A 112 -4.36 -4.17 -6.75
CA ASP A 112 -4.55 -5.17 -7.78
C ASP A 112 -4.87 -6.53 -7.15
N GLU A 113 -6.12 -6.98 -7.33
CA GLU A 113 -6.71 -8.17 -6.74
C GLU A 113 -6.42 -8.34 -5.22
N PRO A 114 -6.75 -7.35 -4.37
CA PRO A 114 -6.30 -7.36 -2.98
C PRO A 114 -6.98 -8.43 -2.11
N THR A 115 -8.04 -9.07 -2.62
CA THR A 115 -8.80 -10.10 -1.91
C THR A 115 -8.51 -11.53 -2.37
N THR A 116 -7.69 -11.72 -3.42
CA THR A 116 -7.38 -13.04 -3.97
C THR A 116 -6.54 -13.86 -2.98
N GLY A 117 -7.00 -15.07 -2.66
CA GLY A 117 -6.31 -15.96 -1.70
C GLY A 117 -6.42 -15.53 -0.23
N VAL A 118 -7.25 -14.53 0.08
CA VAL A 118 -7.51 -14.06 1.46
C VAL A 118 -8.77 -14.73 2.01
N ASP A 119 -8.69 -15.23 3.24
CA ASP A 119 -9.83 -15.83 3.95
C ASP A 119 -10.97 -14.82 4.17
N PRO A 120 -12.23 -15.27 4.38
CA PRO A 120 -13.38 -14.37 4.49
C PRO A 120 -13.26 -13.31 5.60
N VAL A 121 -12.59 -13.64 6.72
CA VAL A 121 -12.44 -12.72 7.85
C VAL A 121 -11.43 -11.63 7.48
N ALA A 122 -10.25 -12.02 6.98
CA ALA A 122 -9.24 -11.07 6.54
C ALA A 122 -9.72 -10.19 5.37
N ARG A 123 -10.59 -10.71 4.50
CA ARG A 123 -11.24 -9.93 3.45
C ARG A 123 -12.12 -8.82 4.04
N ARG A 124 -12.97 -9.14 5.02
CA ARG A 124 -13.81 -8.13 5.69
C ARG A 124 -12.96 -7.06 6.38
N CYS A 125 -11.92 -7.47 7.11
CA CYS A 125 -10.98 -6.54 7.75
C CYS A 125 -10.32 -5.58 6.74
N LEU A 126 -9.92 -6.10 5.57
CA LEU A 126 -9.39 -5.27 4.49
C LEU A 126 -10.45 -4.27 4.00
N TRP A 127 -11.67 -4.71 3.73
CA TRP A 127 -12.75 -3.81 3.31
C TRP A 127 -13.06 -2.72 4.34
N ASP A 128 -13.06 -3.04 5.63
CA ASP A 128 -13.25 -2.06 6.70
C ASP A 128 -12.12 -1.01 6.70
N ALA A 129 -10.88 -1.47 6.50
CA ALA A 129 -9.72 -0.60 6.36
C ALA A 129 -9.81 0.35 5.16
N LEU A 130 -10.19 -0.17 4.00
CA LEU A 130 -10.37 0.61 2.78
C LEU A 130 -11.52 1.61 2.94
N THR A 131 -12.65 1.19 3.51
CA THR A 131 -13.81 2.06 3.76
C THR A 131 -13.46 3.21 4.69
N LYS A 132 -12.67 2.95 5.74
CA LYS A 132 -12.15 4.02 6.60
C LYS A 132 -11.29 5.01 5.81
N LYS A 133 -10.42 4.54 4.92
CA LYS A 133 -9.62 5.44 4.07
C LYS A 133 -10.46 6.25 3.09
N LEU A 134 -11.51 5.68 2.53
CA LEU A 134 -12.47 6.43 1.72
C LEU A 134 -13.15 7.55 2.53
N SER A 135 -13.54 7.28 3.77
CA SER A 135 -14.13 8.30 4.66
C SER A 135 -13.17 9.45 5.03
N GLU A 136 -11.85 9.20 4.94
CA GLU A 136 -10.80 10.20 5.13
C GLU A 136 -10.52 11.03 3.84
N GLY A 137 -11.36 10.89 2.82
CA GLY A 137 -11.26 11.61 1.54
C GLY A 137 -10.24 11.03 0.56
N ARG A 138 -9.87 9.74 0.73
CA ARG A 138 -8.93 9.05 -0.17
C ARG A 138 -9.67 8.33 -1.29
N SER A 139 -9.01 8.20 -2.43
CA SER A 139 -9.53 7.44 -3.56
C SER A 139 -8.85 6.08 -3.64
N ILE A 140 -9.64 5.04 -3.95
CA ILE A 140 -9.13 3.67 -4.07
C ILE A 140 -9.66 3.11 -5.40
N VAL A 141 -8.75 2.55 -6.18
CA VAL A 141 -9.04 1.82 -7.41
C VAL A 141 -8.73 0.36 -7.16
N LEU A 142 -9.71 -0.50 -7.42
CA LEU A 142 -9.60 -1.95 -7.29
C LEU A 142 -9.66 -2.56 -8.68
N THR A 143 -8.77 -3.51 -8.95
CA THR A 143 -8.81 -4.38 -10.14
C THR A 143 -8.99 -5.84 -9.76
#